data_AF-A0A0Q8E784-F1
#
_entry.id   AF-A0A0Q8E784-F1
#
_cell.length_a   1.000
_cell.length_b   1.000
_cell.length_c   1.000
_cell.angle_alpha   90.00
_cell.angle_beta   90.00
_cell.angle_gamma   90.00
#
_symmetry.space_group_name_H-M   'P 1'
#
loop_
_entity.id
_entity.type
_entity.pdbx_description
1 polymer ?
#
loop_
_entity_poly.entity_id
_entity_poly.type
_entity_poly.pdbx_seq_one_letter_code
_entity_poly.pdbx_strand_id
1 'polypeptide(L)'
;MIALRIEQWRAWAPGVATEEAWLAWAQSPRVLADQQEQPECLSLPPMQRRRLSRLARMTMEVASPLCGDDEQLPFVFASRHGETTRTLDLLGDVAGEQPLSPTQFGLSVHNAIAGQWSLLRGQRGESVAIAGEADTFEHAMLEASTLLAAGAPSVLAVIAEEVPPDAYDGWITDVPFSYAVALRLGRADVATPGNTWQLDLDRHDGDTPPCPWPHALDFLRAMQTAAPSLQHAWKRRRWQWQRS
;
A
#
# COMPACT_ATOMS: atom_id res chain seq x y z
N MET A 1 -13.07 13.42 -11.84
CA MET A 1 -12.26 12.64 -12.77
C MET A 1 -10.79 12.96 -12.64
N ILE A 2 -10.02 11.95 -12.25
CA ILE A 2 -8.56 11.95 -12.20
C ILE A 2 -8.09 10.87 -13.15
N ALA A 3 -7.02 11.12 -13.92
CA ALA A 3 -6.43 10.13 -14.81
C ALA A 3 -4.99 9.84 -14.40
N LEU A 4 -4.67 8.57 -14.18
CA LEU A 4 -3.36 8.09 -13.76
C LEU A 4 -2.88 7.01 -14.72
N ARG A 5 -1.60 7.04 -15.09
CA ARG A 5 -0.96 5.96 -15.84
C ARG A 5 -0.24 5.05 -14.85
N ILE A 6 -0.48 3.75 -14.90
CA ILE A 6 0.31 2.77 -14.14
C ILE A 6 1.52 2.38 -14.99
N GLU A 7 2.70 2.90 -14.63
CA GLU A 7 3.94 2.64 -15.36
C GLU A 7 4.48 1.25 -15.03
N GLN A 8 4.48 0.92 -13.73
CA GLN A 8 4.99 -0.34 -13.19
C GLN A 8 4.25 -0.67 -11.89
N TRP A 9 4.25 -1.96 -11.54
CA TRP A 9 3.72 -2.43 -10.26
C TRP A 9 4.59 -3.54 -9.68
N ARG A 10 4.54 -3.69 -8.35
CA ARG A 10 5.08 -4.81 -7.60
C ARG A 10 4.14 -5.14 -6.46
N ALA A 11 4.10 -6.39 -6.04
CA ALA A 11 3.34 -6.79 -4.89
C ALA A 11 4.06 -7.90 -4.13
N TRP A 12 3.75 -8.04 -2.85
CA TRP A 12 4.27 -9.08 -1.98
C TRP A 12 3.18 -9.53 -1.01
N ALA A 13 3.07 -10.84 -0.82
CA ALA A 13 2.28 -11.48 0.23
C ALA A 13 2.93 -12.83 0.60
N PRO A 14 2.59 -13.44 1.75
CA PRO A 14 3.08 -14.76 2.12
C PRO A 14 2.90 -15.80 1.00
N GLY A 15 4.01 -16.41 0.58
CA GLY A 15 4.02 -17.41 -0.50
C GLY A 15 3.76 -16.85 -1.92
N VAL A 16 3.58 -15.55 -2.11
CA VAL A 16 3.32 -14.89 -3.40
C VAL A 16 4.18 -13.63 -3.52
N ALA A 17 5.37 -13.78 -4.11
CA ALA A 17 6.36 -12.71 -4.22
C ALA A 17 6.80 -12.38 -5.66
N THR A 18 6.59 -13.29 -6.61
CA THR A 18 6.96 -13.06 -8.02
C THR A 18 5.78 -12.54 -8.83
N GLU A 19 6.07 -11.88 -9.94
CA GLU A 19 5.06 -11.37 -10.87
C GLU A 19 4.17 -12.50 -11.41
N GLU A 20 4.76 -13.66 -11.74
CA GLU A 20 4.04 -14.84 -12.20
C GLU A 20 3.10 -15.41 -11.13
N ALA A 21 3.54 -15.43 -9.86
CA ALA A 21 2.70 -15.90 -8.76
C ALA A 21 1.51 -14.96 -8.52
N TRP A 22 1.71 -13.64 -8.64
CA TRP A 22 0.64 -12.66 -8.56
C TRP A 22 -0.33 -12.71 -9.73
N LEU A 23 0.16 -12.97 -10.95
CA LEU A 23 -0.67 -13.25 -12.12
C LEU A 23 -1.58 -14.46 -11.88
N ALA A 24 -1.02 -15.56 -11.36
CA ALA A 24 -1.78 -16.76 -11.04
C ALA A 24 -2.80 -16.52 -9.92
N TRP A 25 -2.41 -15.80 -8.86
CA TRP A 25 -3.33 -15.41 -7.78
C TRP A 25 -4.46 -14.53 -8.30
N ALA A 26 -4.18 -13.58 -9.20
CA ALA A 26 -5.19 -12.67 -9.71
C ALA A 26 -6.31 -13.38 -10.50
N GLN A 27 -5.96 -14.44 -11.23
CA GLN A 27 -6.89 -15.29 -11.98
C GLN A 27 -7.72 -16.21 -11.08
N SER A 28 -7.22 -16.57 -9.90
CA SER A 28 -7.88 -17.49 -8.97
C SER A 28 -7.59 -17.07 -7.54
N PRO A 29 -8.20 -15.95 -7.08
CA PRO A 29 -7.85 -15.34 -5.82
C PRO A 29 -8.29 -16.23 -4.67
N ARG A 30 -7.43 -16.31 -3.66
CA ARG A 30 -7.66 -17.08 -2.43
C ARG A 30 -7.00 -16.39 -1.26
N VAL A 31 -7.50 -16.67 -0.06
CA VAL A 31 -6.81 -16.29 1.18
C VAL A 31 -5.50 -17.04 1.23
N LEU A 32 -4.40 -16.33 1.48
CA LEU A 32 -3.08 -16.91 1.62
C LEU A 32 -2.83 -17.26 3.09
N ALA A 33 -2.16 -18.38 3.34
CA ALA A 33 -1.73 -18.72 4.70
C ALA A 33 -0.64 -17.74 5.11
N ASP A 34 -0.88 -17.01 6.20
CA ASP A 34 0.07 -16.06 6.77
C ASP A 34 0.69 -16.68 8.03
N GLN A 35 1.94 -17.14 7.91
CA GLN A 35 2.72 -17.73 9.01
C GLN A 35 3.78 -16.73 9.49
N GLN A 36 3.48 -15.43 9.41
CA GLN A 36 4.39 -14.34 9.78
C GLN A 36 5.66 -14.29 8.91
N GLU A 37 5.61 -14.81 7.68
CA GLU A 37 6.69 -14.66 6.72
C GLU A 37 6.95 -13.18 6.43
N GLN A 38 8.19 -12.86 6.10
CA GLN A 38 8.61 -11.50 5.81
C GLN A 38 9.62 -11.51 4.66
N PRO A 39 9.56 -10.56 3.72
CA PRO A 39 10.47 -10.54 2.57
C PRO A 39 11.91 -10.33 3.02
N GLU A 40 12.90 -10.83 2.28
CA GLU A 40 14.30 -10.75 2.72
C GLU A 40 14.90 -9.34 2.63
N CYS A 41 14.33 -8.47 1.79
CA CYS A 41 14.81 -7.11 1.50
C CYS A 41 16.29 -7.09 1.10
N LEU A 42 16.71 -8.01 0.24
CA LEU A 42 18.12 -8.22 -0.12
C LEU A 42 18.79 -6.95 -0.69
N SER A 43 18.02 -6.03 -1.26
CA SER A 43 18.47 -4.71 -1.74
C SER A 43 19.01 -3.80 -0.65
N LEU A 44 18.64 -4.01 0.62
CA LEU A 44 19.04 -3.16 1.73
C LEU A 44 20.29 -3.71 2.46
N PRO A 45 21.17 -2.85 2.99
CA PRO A 45 22.22 -3.25 3.92
C PRO A 45 21.71 -4.07 5.12
N PRO A 46 22.41 -5.12 5.59
CA PRO A 46 21.94 -5.99 6.68
C PRO A 46 21.54 -5.25 7.96
N MET A 47 22.30 -4.22 8.36
CA MET A 47 22.00 -3.43 9.57
C MET A 47 20.72 -2.62 9.45
N GLN A 48 20.41 -2.12 8.24
CA GLN A 48 19.20 -1.34 8.00
C GLN A 48 17.96 -2.25 8.04
N ARG A 49 18.04 -3.44 7.44
CA ARG A 49 16.95 -4.44 7.48
C ARG A 49 16.54 -4.87 8.88
N ARG A 50 17.51 -5.01 9.80
CA ARG A 50 17.26 -5.45 11.18
C ARG A 50 16.42 -4.47 12.01
N ARG A 51 16.27 -3.23 11.55
CA ARG A 51 15.52 -2.17 12.24
C ARG A 51 14.08 -2.00 11.71
N LEU A 52 13.73 -2.72 10.66
CA LEU A 52 12.42 -2.63 10.01
C LEU A 52 11.42 -3.57 10.67
N SER A 53 10.17 -3.09 10.85
CA SER A 53 9.01 -3.95 11.12
C SER A 53 8.73 -4.86 9.92
N ARG A 54 7.84 -5.84 10.09
CA ARG A 54 7.34 -6.64 8.98
C ARG A 54 6.63 -5.76 7.94
N LEU A 55 5.73 -4.87 8.35
CA LEU A 55 5.12 -3.85 7.48
C LEU A 55 6.14 -3.01 6.68
N ALA A 56 7.19 -2.53 7.35
CA ALA A 56 8.27 -1.81 6.69
C ALA A 56 9.00 -2.68 5.67
N ARG A 57 9.33 -3.93 6.01
CA ARG A 57 10.00 -4.87 5.11
C ARG A 57 9.15 -5.14 3.86
N MET A 58 7.85 -5.40 4.03
CA MET A 58 6.91 -5.54 2.90
C MET A 58 6.94 -4.31 2.00
N THR A 59 6.84 -3.12 2.58
CA THR A 59 6.87 -1.85 1.85
C THR A 59 8.19 -1.68 1.08
N MET A 60 9.34 -1.85 1.72
CA MET A 60 10.65 -1.67 1.08
C MET A 60 10.87 -2.68 -0.05
N GLU A 61 10.41 -3.92 0.12
CA GLU A 61 10.54 -4.98 -0.87
C GLU A 61 9.82 -4.63 -2.18
N VAL A 62 8.57 -4.13 -2.09
CA VAL A 62 7.79 -3.81 -3.29
C VAL A 62 8.16 -2.45 -3.88
N ALA A 63 8.59 -1.49 -3.05
CA ALA A 63 8.91 -0.13 -3.46
C ALA A 63 10.26 -0.04 -4.17
N SER A 64 11.28 -0.71 -3.63
CA SER A 64 12.67 -0.56 -4.09
C SER A 64 12.86 -0.86 -5.58
N PRO A 65 12.27 -1.93 -6.15
CA PRO A 65 12.42 -2.25 -7.59
C PRO A 65 11.74 -1.26 -8.55
N LEU A 66 10.87 -0.38 -8.05
CA LEU A 66 10.12 0.58 -8.88
C LEU A 66 10.80 1.94 -9.00
N CYS A 67 11.94 2.13 -8.33
CA CYS A 67 12.63 3.40 -8.24
C CYS A 67 14.13 3.18 -8.47
N GLY A 68 14.70 3.79 -9.51
CA GLY A 68 16.13 3.66 -9.83
C GLY A 68 17.00 4.18 -8.68
N ASP A 69 18.23 3.70 -8.52
CA ASP A 69 19.04 3.89 -7.29
C ASP A 69 19.09 5.35 -6.78
N ASP A 70 19.33 6.32 -7.68
CA ASP A 70 19.43 7.75 -7.35
C ASP A 70 18.13 8.54 -7.61
N GLU A 71 17.04 7.87 -8.01
CA GLU A 71 15.80 8.52 -8.42
C GLU A 71 15.06 9.12 -7.21
N GLN A 72 14.64 10.38 -7.32
CA GLN A 72 14.01 11.14 -6.23
C GLN A 72 12.50 11.31 -6.48
N LEU A 73 11.75 10.20 -6.46
CA LEU A 73 10.30 10.24 -6.64
C LEU A 73 9.58 10.59 -5.33
N PRO A 74 8.50 11.39 -5.38
CA PRO A 74 7.58 11.50 -4.27
C PRO A 74 7.06 10.14 -3.83
N PHE A 75 6.89 9.96 -2.53
CA PHE A 75 6.49 8.71 -1.92
C PHE A 75 5.16 8.86 -1.17
N VAL A 76 4.16 8.10 -1.58
CA VAL A 76 2.86 8.02 -0.92
C VAL A 76 2.75 6.66 -0.26
N PHE A 77 2.95 6.60 1.06
CA PHE A 77 2.64 5.43 1.84
C PHE A 77 1.17 5.45 2.26
N ALA A 78 0.49 4.33 2.17
CA ALA A 78 -0.88 4.23 2.61
C ALA A 78 -1.13 2.91 3.35
N SER A 79 -1.77 3.03 4.50
CA SER A 79 -2.16 1.89 5.32
C SER A 79 -3.29 2.34 6.22
N ARG A 80 -4.35 1.55 6.30
CA ARG A 80 -5.48 1.77 7.20
C ARG A 80 -5.05 1.54 8.65
N HIS A 81 -4.30 0.48 8.91
CA HIS A 81 -4.01 0.03 10.28
C HIS A 81 -2.58 0.37 10.73
N GLY A 82 -1.67 0.68 9.81
CA GLY A 82 -0.30 1.10 10.11
C GLY A 82 0.45 0.10 11.01
N GLU A 83 1.30 0.63 11.89
CA GLU A 83 2.12 -0.15 12.84
C GLU A 83 1.30 -0.69 14.03
N THR A 84 0.19 -1.38 13.75
CA THR A 84 -0.72 -1.93 14.78
C THR A 84 -0.01 -2.93 15.71
N THR A 85 0.81 -3.84 15.16
CA THR A 85 1.60 -4.80 15.95
C THR A 85 2.50 -4.10 16.97
N ARG A 86 3.27 -3.12 16.51
CA ARG A 86 4.16 -2.31 17.38
C ARG A 86 3.39 -1.47 18.39
N THR A 87 2.24 -0.92 17.98
CA THR A 87 1.39 -0.12 18.87
C THR A 87 0.83 -0.98 19.99
N LEU A 88 0.43 -2.22 19.71
CA LEU A 88 -0.03 -3.16 20.72
C LEU A 88 1.08 -3.51 21.72
N ASP A 89 2.30 -3.78 21.24
CA ASP A 89 3.44 -4.06 22.11
C ASP A 89 3.70 -2.90 23.09
N LEU A 90 3.68 -1.66 22.59
CA LEU A 90 3.82 -0.45 23.42
C LEU A 90 2.69 -0.31 24.45
N LEU A 91 1.44 -0.62 24.08
CA LEU A 91 0.32 -0.62 25.02
C LEU A 91 0.48 -1.71 26.09
N GLY A 92 1.04 -2.86 25.72
CA GLY A 92 1.43 -3.92 26.64
C GLY A 92 2.47 -3.46 27.65
N ASP A 93 3.51 -2.75 27.19
CA ASP A 93 4.53 -2.15 28.06
C ASP A 93 3.90 -1.16 29.05
N VAL A 94 3.01 -0.27 28.59
CA VAL A 94 2.28 0.66 29.48
C VAL A 94 1.45 -0.09 30.52
N ALA A 95 0.67 -1.08 30.10
CA ALA A 95 -0.18 -1.87 30.99
C ALA A 95 0.63 -2.68 32.01
N GLY A 96 1.84 -3.11 31.64
CA GLY A 96 2.79 -3.81 32.51
C GLY A 96 3.70 -2.90 33.32
N GLU A 97 3.47 -1.57 33.33
CA GLU A 97 4.31 -0.56 33.97
C GLU A 97 5.81 -0.66 33.57
N GLN A 98 6.07 -1.09 32.33
CA GLN A 98 7.41 -1.20 31.76
C GLN A 98 7.85 0.12 31.12
N PRO A 99 9.16 0.40 31.12
CA PRO A 99 9.69 1.59 30.45
C PRO A 99 9.52 1.49 28.92
N LEU A 100 8.91 2.50 28.32
CA LEU A 100 8.76 2.58 26.87
C LEU A 100 10.10 2.85 26.18
N SER A 101 10.41 2.05 25.16
CA SER A 101 11.57 2.32 24.30
C SER A 101 11.31 3.55 23.42
N PRO A 102 12.15 4.60 23.49
CA PRO A 102 11.99 5.79 22.64
C PRO A 102 12.06 5.47 21.14
N THR A 103 12.84 4.44 20.77
CA THR A 103 12.94 4.00 19.38
C THR A 103 11.66 3.30 18.92
N GLN A 104 11.09 2.43 19.75
CA GLN A 104 9.84 1.73 19.43
C GLN A 104 8.69 2.74 19.30
N PHE A 105 8.60 3.70 20.21
CA PHE A 105 7.64 4.78 20.13
C PHE A 105 7.84 5.66 18.88
N GLY A 106 9.06 6.04 18.55
CA GLY A 106 9.34 6.80 17.33
C GLY A 106 9.02 6.06 16.03
N LEU A 107 8.95 4.73 16.07
CA LEU A 107 8.60 3.88 14.93
C LEU A 107 7.12 3.44 14.91
N SER A 108 6.31 3.80 15.91
CA SER A 108 4.88 3.44 15.95
C SER A 108 3.98 4.47 15.26
N VAL A 109 4.50 5.67 14.98
CA VAL A 109 3.77 6.68 14.21
C VAL A 109 3.51 6.19 12.79
N HIS A 110 2.34 6.53 12.23
CA HIS A 110 1.92 6.03 10.91
C HIS A 110 2.92 6.36 9.78
N ASN A 111 3.51 7.56 9.83
CA ASN A 111 4.50 8.00 8.86
C ASN A 111 5.91 7.42 9.07
N ALA A 112 6.13 6.55 10.06
CA ALA A 112 7.43 5.93 10.31
C ALA A 112 7.95 5.19 9.06
N ILE A 113 7.07 4.50 8.34
CA ILE A 113 7.42 3.79 7.10
C ILE A 113 7.91 4.76 6.01
N ALA A 114 7.19 5.86 5.80
CA ALA A 114 7.55 6.91 4.86
C ALA A 114 8.88 7.61 5.24
N GLY A 115 9.11 7.83 6.54
CA GLY A 115 10.36 8.34 7.08
C GLY A 115 11.53 7.37 6.91
N GLN A 116 11.30 6.07 7.13
CA GLN A 116 12.29 5.02 6.88
C GLN A 116 12.66 4.94 5.40
N TRP A 117 11.67 4.98 4.49
CA TRP A 117 11.93 5.05 3.04
C TRP A 117 12.85 6.23 2.72
N SER A 118 12.53 7.43 3.24
CA SER A 118 13.35 8.61 3.03
C SER A 118 14.77 8.45 3.56
N LEU A 119 14.95 7.94 4.77
CA LEU A 119 16.28 7.73 5.34
C LEU A 119 17.11 6.70 4.56
N LEU A 120 16.49 5.58 4.16
CA LEU A 120 17.18 4.49 3.45
C LEU A 120 17.60 4.89 2.03
N ARG A 121 16.76 5.68 1.34
CA ARG A 121 16.98 6.13 -0.03
C ARG A 121 17.62 7.51 -0.13
N GLY A 122 17.88 8.16 1.01
CA GLY A 122 18.28 9.56 1.05
C GLY A 122 17.29 10.50 0.36
N GLN A 123 15.98 10.19 0.38
CA GLN A 123 14.97 10.99 -0.30
C GLN A 123 14.86 12.38 0.30
N ARG A 124 14.81 13.37 -0.58
CA ARG A 124 14.59 14.79 -0.23
C ARG A 124 13.29 15.35 -0.78
N GLY A 125 12.59 14.58 -1.63
CA GLY A 125 11.29 14.95 -2.17
C GLY A 125 10.15 14.72 -1.18
N GLU A 126 8.94 15.05 -1.63
CA GLU A 126 7.72 14.91 -0.85
C GLU A 126 7.48 13.45 -0.42
N SER A 127 7.10 13.27 0.85
CA SER A 127 6.81 11.96 1.43
C SER A 127 5.61 12.09 2.35
N VAL A 128 4.57 11.32 2.09
CA VAL A 128 3.27 11.42 2.77
C VAL A 128 2.79 10.04 3.19
N ALA A 129 2.08 9.99 4.31
CA ALA A 129 1.51 8.77 4.86
C ALA A 129 0.00 8.98 5.07
N ILE A 130 -0.81 8.08 4.51
CA ILE A 130 -2.28 8.22 4.44
C ILE A 130 -2.97 7.02 5.09
N ALA A 131 -4.00 7.32 5.88
CA ALA A 131 -5.01 6.37 6.33
C ALA A 131 -6.40 6.92 6.01
N GLY A 132 -7.18 6.18 5.21
CA GLY A 132 -8.49 6.60 4.70
C GLY A 132 -9.60 5.57 4.97
N GLU A 133 -9.49 4.79 6.05
CA GLU A 133 -10.33 3.62 6.31
C GLU A 133 -10.35 2.66 5.09
N ALA A 134 -11.52 2.19 4.64
CA ALA A 134 -11.61 1.32 3.47
C ALA A 134 -11.22 2.03 2.16
N ASP A 135 -11.35 3.36 2.09
CA ASP A 135 -10.99 4.17 0.92
C ASP A 135 -9.47 4.50 0.88
N THR A 136 -8.65 3.86 1.71
CA THR A 136 -7.21 4.19 1.83
C THR A 136 -6.49 4.11 0.49
N PHE A 137 -6.84 3.14 -0.36
CA PHE A 137 -6.27 3.00 -1.70
C PHE A 137 -6.57 4.24 -2.57
N GLU A 138 -7.83 4.67 -2.65
CA GLU A 138 -8.23 5.82 -3.47
C GLU A 138 -7.68 7.13 -2.96
N HIS A 139 -7.58 7.31 -1.64
CA HIS A 139 -6.94 8.49 -1.07
C HIS A 139 -5.45 8.55 -1.42
N ALA A 140 -4.76 7.40 -1.48
CA ALA A 140 -3.38 7.34 -1.97
C ALA A 140 -3.27 7.72 -3.44
N MET A 141 -4.20 7.28 -4.28
CA MET A 141 -4.24 7.61 -5.71
C MET A 141 -4.58 9.09 -5.94
N LEU A 142 -5.49 9.65 -5.14
CA LEU A 142 -5.78 11.08 -5.11
C LEU A 142 -4.53 11.88 -4.80
N GLU A 143 -3.82 11.55 -3.72
CA GLU A 143 -2.60 12.25 -3.32
C GLU A 143 -1.50 12.12 -4.38
N ALA A 144 -1.30 10.93 -4.94
CA ALA A 144 -0.36 10.76 -6.03
C ALA A 144 -0.72 11.63 -7.25
N SER A 145 -2.01 11.80 -7.55
CA SER A 145 -2.45 12.68 -8.63
C SER A 145 -2.16 14.15 -8.37
N THR A 146 -2.23 14.61 -7.10
CA THR A 146 -1.91 16.00 -6.75
C THR A 146 -0.43 16.28 -6.91
N LEU A 147 0.42 15.33 -6.52
CA LEU A 147 1.88 15.38 -6.69
C LEU A 147 2.29 15.39 -8.18
N LEU A 148 1.65 14.55 -9.01
CA LEU A 148 1.84 14.56 -10.46
C LEU A 148 1.39 15.88 -11.11
N ALA A 149 0.27 16.44 -10.63
CA ALA A 149 -0.22 17.75 -11.08
C ALA A 149 0.71 18.90 -10.67
N ALA A 150 1.37 18.78 -9.51
CA ALA A 150 2.39 19.71 -9.03
C ALA A 150 3.72 19.63 -9.80
N GLY A 151 3.87 18.68 -10.73
CA GLY A 151 5.01 18.60 -11.64
C GLY A 151 5.95 17.42 -11.39
N ALA A 152 5.62 16.50 -10.48
CA ALA A 152 6.37 15.26 -10.35
C ALA A 152 6.31 14.43 -11.65
N PRO A 153 7.43 13.88 -12.14
CA PRO A 153 7.44 13.06 -13.36
C PRO A 153 6.72 11.72 -13.15
N SER A 154 6.94 11.10 -11.99
CA SER A 154 6.28 9.90 -11.50
C SER A 154 6.10 10.01 -9.99
N VAL A 155 5.19 9.21 -9.42
CA VAL A 155 4.99 9.09 -7.96
C VAL A 155 5.00 7.61 -7.60
N LEU A 156 5.65 7.26 -6.50
CA LEU A 156 5.62 5.90 -5.95
C LEU A 156 4.56 5.83 -4.85
N ALA A 157 3.49 5.09 -5.10
CA ALA A 157 2.44 4.84 -4.12
C ALA A 157 2.53 3.40 -3.61
N VAL A 158 2.54 3.20 -2.30
CA VAL A 158 2.62 1.87 -1.68
C VAL A 158 1.51 1.70 -0.67
N ILE A 159 0.69 0.68 -0.88
CA ILE A 159 -0.36 0.27 0.04
C ILE A 159 0.11 -1.00 0.73
N ALA A 160 0.12 -1.03 2.05
CA ALA A 160 0.51 -2.21 2.80
C ALA A 160 -0.34 -2.39 4.05
N GLU A 161 -0.66 -3.65 4.36
CA GLU A 161 -1.32 -4.06 5.59
C GLU A 161 -0.65 -5.31 6.14
N GLU A 162 -0.48 -5.34 7.46
CA GLU A 162 -0.05 -6.51 8.22
C GLU A 162 -1.27 -7.10 8.91
N VAL A 163 -1.41 -8.44 8.91
CA VAL A 163 -2.43 -9.11 9.71
C VAL A 163 -2.25 -8.66 11.16
N PRO A 164 -3.30 -8.10 11.80
CA PRO A 164 -3.17 -7.57 13.14
C PRO A 164 -2.94 -8.71 14.14
N PRO A 165 -2.37 -8.42 15.31
CA PRO A 165 -2.27 -9.40 16.39
C PRO A 165 -3.64 -9.95 16.83
N ASP A 166 -3.66 -11.19 17.34
CA ASP A 166 -4.86 -11.91 17.80
C ASP A 166 -5.77 -11.10 18.75
N ALA A 167 -5.20 -10.14 19.49
CA ALA A 167 -5.97 -9.24 20.36
C ALA A 167 -7.03 -8.40 19.60
N TYR A 168 -6.88 -8.23 18.28
CA TYR A 168 -7.82 -7.51 17.41
C TYR A 168 -8.78 -8.42 16.64
N ASP A 169 -8.79 -9.73 16.93
CA ASP A 169 -9.70 -10.68 16.30
C ASP A 169 -11.16 -10.23 16.47
N GLY A 170 -11.91 -10.22 15.36
CA GLY A 170 -13.29 -9.75 15.30
C GLY A 170 -13.46 -8.23 15.24
N TRP A 171 -12.42 -7.44 15.51
CA TRP A 171 -12.43 -5.97 15.37
C TRP A 171 -11.88 -5.53 14.02
N ILE A 172 -10.79 -6.16 13.58
CA ILE A 172 -10.19 -5.94 12.26
C ILE A 172 -10.46 -7.20 11.43
N THR A 173 -11.27 -7.05 10.39
CA THR A 173 -11.74 -8.17 9.54
C THR A 173 -11.45 -7.95 8.05
N ASP A 174 -10.80 -6.83 7.73
CA ASP A 174 -10.55 -6.36 6.37
C ASP A 174 -9.10 -6.60 5.89
N VAL A 175 -8.30 -7.33 6.67
CA VAL A 175 -6.94 -7.76 6.29
C VAL A 175 -6.90 -9.29 6.25
N PRO A 176 -7.26 -9.92 5.11
CA PRO A 176 -7.37 -11.39 5.03
C PRO A 176 -6.01 -12.10 5.12
N PHE A 177 -4.93 -11.42 4.77
CA PHE A 177 -3.53 -11.84 4.89
C PHE A 177 -2.65 -10.59 4.73
N SER A 178 -1.38 -10.64 5.17
CA SER A 178 -0.49 -9.49 5.04
C SER A 178 -0.10 -9.28 3.59
N TYR A 179 -0.09 -8.04 3.13
CA TYR A 179 0.28 -7.72 1.75
C TYR A 179 0.92 -6.34 1.63
N ALA A 180 1.64 -6.15 0.54
CA ALA A 180 1.99 -4.83 0.03
C ALA A 180 1.80 -4.79 -1.49
N VAL A 181 1.31 -3.67 -2.00
CA VAL A 181 1.18 -3.35 -3.42
C VAL A 181 1.83 -1.99 -3.65
N ALA A 182 2.84 -1.95 -4.50
CA ALA A 182 3.48 -0.73 -4.95
C ALA A 182 3.11 -0.44 -6.41
N LEU A 183 2.78 0.81 -6.69
CA LEU A 183 2.46 1.33 -8.00
C LEU A 183 3.38 2.52 -8.31
N ARG A 184 4.04 2.46 -9.46
CA ARG A 184 4.71 3.62 -10.05
C ARG A 184 3.71 4.32 -10.96
N LEU A 185 3.31 5.52 -10.58
CA LEU A 185 2.26 6.29 -11.21
C LEU A 185 2.87 7.40 -12.05
N GLY A 186 2.44 7.53 -13.29
CA GLY A 186 2.80 8.63 -14.19
C GLY A 186 1.57 9.45 -14.57
N ARG A 187 1.81 10.60 -15.20
CA ARG A 187 0.74 11.41 -15.79
C ARG A 187 0.09 10.62 -16.93
N ALA A 188 -1.25 10.62 -16.96
CA ALA A 188 -1.98 10.15 -18.12
C ALA A 188 -1.84 11.19 -19.25
N ASP A 189 -1.14 10.84 -20.32
CA ASP A 189 -1.07 11.62 -21.55
C ASP A 189 -1.76 10.89 -22.70
N VAL A 190 -2.22 11.66 -23.70
CA VAL A 190 -2.89 11.10 -24.90
C VAL A 190 -1.90 10.28 -25.75
N ALA A 191 -0.60 10.48 -25.55
CA ALA A 191 0.47 9.91 -26.37
C ALA A 191 0.84 8.48 -25.99
N THR A 192 0.56 8.02 -24.76
CA THR A 192 0.87 6.67 -24.32
C THR A 192 -0.39 5.79 -24.24
N PRO A 193 -0.72 5.03 -25.28
CA PRO A 193 -1.83 4.08 -25.21
C PRO A 193 -1.53 2.94 -24.22
N GLY A 194 -2.52 2.58 -23.41
CA GLY A 194 -2.47 1.46 -22.46
C GLY A 194 -2.09 1.84 -21.03
N ASN A 195 -2.70 1.14 -20.06
CA ASN A 195 -2.50 1.24 -18.61
C ASN A 195 -2.87 2.58 -17.96
N THR A 196 -3.72 3.36 -18.63
CA THR A 196 -4.36 4.54 -18.03
C THR A 196 -5.65 4.14 -17.34
N TRP A 197 -5.84 4.66 -16.14
CA TRP A 197 -7.05 4.49 -15.33
C TRP A 197 -7.65 5.84 -14.98
N GLN A 198 -8.95 5.96 -15.14
CA GLN A 198 -9.75 7.09 -14.69
C GLN A 198 -10.41 6.74 -13.36
N LEU A 199 -10.30 7.67 -12.40
CA LEU A 199 -10.91 7.60 -11.08
C LEU A 199 -11.96 8.70 -10.95
N ASP A 200 -13.19 8.29 -10.64
CA ASP A 200 -14.30 9.17 -10.33
C ASP A 200 -14.90 8.85 -8.96
N LEU A 201 -15.40 9.89 -8.30
CA LEU A 201 -16.09 9.79 -7.02
C LEU A 201 -17.55 10.18 -7.22
N ASP A 202 -18.42 9.22 -6.93
CA ASP A 202 -19.86 9.40 -6.87
C ASP A 202 -20.39 9.27 -5.45
N ARG A 203 -21.63 9.74 -5.28
CA ARG A 203 -22.42 9.47 -4.10
C ARG A 203 -22.91 8.01 -4.11
N HIS A 204 -22.75 7.35 -2.96
CA HIS A 204 -23.34 6.03 -2.69
C HIS A 204 -24.55 6.20 -1.77
N ASP A 205 -25.74 5.84 -2.27
CA ASP A 205 -27.00 5.87 -1.52
C ASP A 205 -27.65 4.47 -1.42
N GLY A 206 -26.95 3.43 -1.86
CA GLY A 206 -27.45 2.05 -1.93
C GLY A 206 -26.74 1.11 -0.96
N ASP A 207 -27.03 -0.18 -1.09
CA ASP A 207 -26.40 -1.26 -0.33
C ASP A 207 -25.53 -2.06 -1.32
N THR A 208 -24.40 -1.46 -1.75
CA THR A 208 -23.44 -2.17 -2.60
C THR A 208 -22.60 -3.06 -1.71
N PRO A 209 -22.55 -4.38 -1.94
CA PRO A 209 -21.72 -5.26 -1.13
C PRO A 209 -20.25 -4.83 -1.25
N PRO A 210 -19.47 -4.93 -0.16
CA PRO A 210 -18.06 -4.59 -0.20
C PRO A 210 -17.33 -5.46 -1.22
N CYS A 211 -16.23 -4.93 -1.75
CA CYS A 211 -15.31 -5.68 -2.59
C CYS A 211 -14.88 -6.96 -1.85
N PRO A 212 -14.77 -8.11 -2.55
CA PRO A 212 -14.38 -9.37 -1.92
C PRO A 212 -12.95 -9.35 -1.38
N TRP A 213 -12.11 -8.45 -1.88
CA TRP A 213 -10.74 -8.27 -1.42
C TRP A 213 -10.47 -6.81 -1.03
N PRO A 214 -9.45 -6.55 -0.19
CA PRO A 214 -8.91 -5.22 -0.01
C PRO A 214 -8.66 -4.55 -1.37
N HIS A 215 -9.04 -3.28 -1.49
CA HIS A 215 -9.21 -2.70 -2.82
C HIS A 215 -7.90 -2.57 -3.63
N ALA A 216 -6.76 -2.43 -2.97
CA ALA A 216 -5.44 -2.51 -3.64
C ALA A 216 -5.21 -3.85 -4.35
N LEU A 217 -5.69 -4.96 -3.76
CA LEU A 217 -5.61 -6.29 -4.37
C LEU A 217 -6.62 -6.44 -5.50
N ASP A 218 -7.85 -5.95 -5.33
CA ASP A 218 -8.85 -5.98 -6.41
C ASP A 218 -8.45 -5.11 -7.61
N PHE A 219 -7.79 -3.96 -7.37
CA PHE A 219 -7.22 -3.14 -8.42
C PHE A 219 -6.11 -3.88 -9.18
N LEU A 220 -5.19 -4.54 -8.46
CA LEU A 220 -4.17 -5.39 -9.08
C LEU A 220 -4.83 -6.50 -9.92
N ARG A 221 -5.87 -7.15 -9.41
CA ARG A 221 -6.62 -8.16 -10.17
C ARG A 221 -7.25 -7.59 -11.44
N ALA A 222 -7.87 -6.41 -11.35
CA ALA A 222 -8.48 -5.74 -12.50
C ALA A 222 -7.43 -5.40 -13.57
N MET A 223 -6.23 -4.96 -13.17
CA MET A 223 -5.10 -4.77 -14.09
C MET A 223 -4.70 -6.06 -14.80
N GLN A 224 -4.49 -7.15 -14.04
CA GLN A 224 -3.97 -8.41 -14.58
C GLN A 224 -5.00 -9.18 -15.42
N THR A 225 -6.29 -9.06 -15.10
CA THR A 225 -7.38 -9.69 -15.87
C THR A 225 -7.92 -8.80 -16.99
N ALA A 226 -7.32 -7.61 -17.16
CA ALA A 226 -7.77 -6.60 -18.10
C ALA A 226 -9.25 -6.23 -17.99
N ALA A 227 -9.77 -6.18 -16.76
CA ALA A 227 -11.12 -5.71 -16.49
C ALA A 227 -11.27 -4.26 -16.99
N PRO A 228 -12.39 -3.92 -17.67
CA PRO A 228 -12.61 -2.57 -18.19
C PRO A 228 -12.91 -1.55 -17.09
N SER A 229 -13.39 -2.01 -15.93
CA SER A 229 -13.73 -1.16 -14.79
C SER A 229 -13.71 -1.94 -13.48
N LEU A 230 -13.66 -1.18 -12.39
CA LEU A 230 -13.74 -1.65 -11.01
C LEU A 230 -14.51 -0.60 -10.19
N GLN A 231 -15.21 -1.05 -9.14
CA GLN A 231 -15.93 -0.15 -8.24
C GLN A 231 -15.60 -0.49 -6.79
N HIS A 232 -15.47 0.55 -5.97
CA HIS A 232 -15.34 0.45 -4.52
C HIS A 232 -16.38 1.35 -3.88
N ALA A 233 -17.19 0.78 -2.97
CA ALA A 233 -18.17 1.54 -2.21
C ALA A 233 -17.83 1.48 -0.72
N TRP A 234 -17.79 2.65 -0.09
CA TRP A 234 -17.62 2.76 1.36
C TRP A 234 -18.44 3.92 1.91
N LYS A 235 -19.30 3.62 2.91
CA LYS A 235 -20.21 4.58 3.52
C LYS A 235 -21.04 5.31 2.45
N ARG A 236 -20.82 6.61 2.23
CA ARG A 236 -21.57 7.45 1.26
C ARG A 236 -20.79 7.72 -0.03
N ARG A 237 -19.65 7.05 -0.23
CA ARG A 237 -18.75 7.24 -1.36
C ARG A 237 -18.73 5.99 -2.22
N ARG A 238 -18.76 6.20 -3.54
CA ARG A 238 -18.52 5.17 -4.54
C ARG A 238 -17.43 5.65 -5.48
N TRP A 239 -16.30 4.96 -5.46
CA TRP A 239 -15.22 5.15 -6.41
C TRP A 239 -15.45 4.29 -7.63
N GLN A 240 -15.29 4.89 -8.80
CA GLN A 240 -15.35 4.21 -10.07
C GLN A 240 -13.99 4.31 -10.75
N TRP A 241 -13.45 3.14 -11.08
CA TRP A 241 -12.22 2.98 -11.83
C TRP A 241 -12.58 2.51 -13.25
N GLN A 242 -12.08 3.21 -14.27
CA GLN A 242 -12.30 2.85 -15.68
C GLN A 242 -10.97 2.80 -16.41
N ARG A 243 -10.73 1.73 -17.17
CA ARG A 243 -9.53 1.60 -18.00
C ARG A 243 -9.74 2.32 -19.33
N SER A 244 -8.76 3.12 -19.74
CA SER A 244 -8.72 3.81 -21.04
C SER A 244 -7.70 3.21 -22.00
#